data_AF-A0A9W7I609-F1
#
_entry.id   AF-A0A9W7I609-F1
#
_cell.length_a   1.000
_cell.length_b   1.000
_cell.length_c   1.000
_cell.angle_alpha   90.00
_cell.angle_beta   90.00
_cell.angle_gamma   90.00
#
_symmetry.space_group_name_H-M   'P 1'
#
loop_
_entity.id
_entity.type
_entity.pdbx_description
1 polymer ?
#
loop_
_entity_poly.entity_id
_entity_poly.type
_entity_poly.pdbx_seq_one_letter_code
_entity_poly.pdbx_strand_id
1 'polypeptide(L)'
;MELTNSKPPSKRLIFDRRYGWVFDEWKDPSEEALAAGRGMFCIVPLAKAFFNTASNSINFAARSTVKVLEKPEVLCPKELQASLKDQLRTIINSIQKPQLK
;
A
#
# COMPACT_ATOMS: atom_id res chain seq x y z
N MET A 1 33.31 -20.60 8.22
CA MET A 1 32.56 -21.86 8.05
C MET A 1 31.35 -21.52 7.19
N GLU A 2 31.41 -21.85 5.90
CA GLU A 2 30.33 -21.58 4.95
C GLU A 2 29.12 -22.47 5.27
N LEU A 3 27.96 -21.84 5.49
CA LEU A 3 26.68 -22.53 5.54
C LEU A 3 26.25 -22.80 4.09
N THR A 4 26.57 -23.99 3.58
CA THR A 4 26.01 -24.47 2.32
C THR A 4 24.51 -24.70 2.52
N ASN A 5 23.71 -23.71 2.14
CA ASN A 5 22.26 -23.85 2.11
C ASN A 5 21.86 -24.73 0.92
N SER A 6 22.05 -26.04 1.06
CA SER A 6 21.58 -27.00 0.07
C SER A 6 20.05 -27.09 0.19
N LYS A 7 19.33 -26.52 -0.77
CA LYS A 7 17.88 -26.72 -0.88
C LYS A 7 17.58 -28.23 -0.85
N PRO A 8 16.68 -28.71 0.02
CA PRO A 8 16.28 -30.10 0.00
C PRO A 8 15.69 -30.44 -1.38
N PRO A 9 15.88 -31.68 -1.87
CA PRO A 9 15.38 -32.09 -3.17
C PRO A 9 13.85 -31.93 -3.22
N SER A 10 13.36 -31.26 -4.26
CA SER A 10 11.94 -30.92 -4.45
C SER A 10 11.03 -32.14 -4.65
N LYS A 11 11.60 -33.31 -4.95
CA LYS A 11 10.90 -34.58 -5.04
C LYS A 11 11.69 -35.65 -4.30
N ARG A 12 11.04 -36.32 -3.36
CA ARG A 12 11.61 -37.44 -2.60
C ARG A 12 10.74 -38.67 -2.76
N LEU A 13 11.37 -39.79 -3.06
CA LEU A 13 10.70 -41.08 -2.99
C LEU A 13 10.74 -41.56 -1.53
N ILE A 14 9.57 -41.70 -0.91
CA ILE A 14 9.42 -42.20 0.45
C ILE A 14 8.68 -43.53 0.44
N PHE A 15 9.00 -44.40 1.39
CA PHE A 15 8.27 -45.65 1.57
C PHE A 15 7.27 -45.49 2.71
N ASP A 16 5.97 -45.50 2.40
CA ASP A 16 4.88 -45.59 3.38
C ASP A 16 4.39 -47.04 3.46
N ARG A 17 4.33 -47.60 4.66
CA ARG A 17 3.86 -48.98 4.90
C ARG A 17 2.44 -49.26 4.35
N ARG A 18 1.56 -48.25 4.27
CA ARG A 18 0.18 -48.39 3.79
C ARG A 18 0.04 -48.29 2.28
N TYR A 19 0.93 -47.52 1.64
CA TYR A 19 0.79 -47.13 0.23
C TYR A 19 1.98 -47.54 -0.64
N GLY A 20 3.02 -48.13 -0.05
CA GLY A 20 4.26 -48.50 -0.73
C GLY A 20 5.15 -47.28 -1.02
N TRP A 21 5.81 -47.30 -2.16
CA TRP A 21 6.65 -46.19 -2.61
C TRP A 21 5.79 -45.02 -3.10
N VAL A 22 5.83 -43.91 -2.38
CA VAL A 22 5.09 -42.68 -2.68
C VAL A 22 6.07 -41.58 -3.05
N PHE A 23 5.75 -40.81 -4.08
CA PHE A 23 6.46 -39.57 -4.40
C PHE A 23 5.92 -38.45 -3.54
N ASP A 24 6.78 -37.89 -2.69
CA ASP A 24 6.52 -36.71 -1.90
C ASP A 24 7.21 -35.51 -2.54
N GLU A 25 6.43 -34.50 -2.94
CA GLU A 25 6.95 -33.24 -3.48
C GLU A 25 6.95 -32.19 -2.38
N TRP A 26 8.10 -32.00 -1.73
CA TRP A 26 8.26 -30.90 -0.79
C TRP A 26 8.42 -29.59 -1.57
N LYS A 27 7.37 -28.77 -1.57
CA LYS A 27 7.42 -27.40 -2.09
C LYS A 27 7.75 -26.41 -0.99
N ASP A 28 8.48 -25.37 -1.35
CA ASP A 28 8.72 -24.27 -0.42
C ASP A 28 7.36 -23.62 -0.06
N PRO A 29 7.06 -23.39 1.24
CA PRO A 29 5.79 -22.80 1.65
C PRO A 29 5.53 -21.44 0.98
N SER A 30 6.56 -20.69 0.60
CA SER A 30 6.44 -19.44 -0.14
C SER A 30 5.98 -19.65 -1.59
N GLU A 31 6.50 -20.67 -2.27
CA GLU A 31 6.13 -21.01 -3.64
C GLU A 31 4.72 -21.62 -3.69
N GLU A 32 4.34 -22.44 -2.72
CA GLU A 32 2.98 -23.00 -2.59
C GLU A 32 1.93 -21.90 -2.35
N ALA A 33 2.25 -20.91 -1.52
CA ALA A 33 1.37 -19.78 -1.25
C ALA A 33 1.14 -18.89 -2.50
N LEU A 34 2.15 -18.76 -3.35
CA LEU A 34 2.04 -18.07 -4.64
C LEU A 34 1.32 -18.92 -5.69
N ALA A 35 1.64 -20.20 -5.80
CA ALA A 35 1.06 -21.13 -6.77
C ALA A 35 -0.44 -21.38 -6.55
N ALA A 36 -0.90 -21.37 -5.30
CA ALA A 36 -2.31 -21.48 -4.95
C ALA A 36 -3.09 -20.16 -5.14
N GLY A 37 -2.48 -19.12 -5.72
CA GLY A 37 -3.10 -17.81 -5.96
C GLY A 37 -3.38 -16.99 -4.69
N ARG A 38 -2.93 -17.47 -3.51
CA ARG A 38 -3.20 -16.81 -2.22
C ARG A 38 -2.39 -15.51 -2.04
N GLY A 39 -1.25 -15.38 -2.74
CA GLY A 39 -0.45 -14.14 -2.75
C GLY A 39 -1.02 -12.99 -3.61
N MET A 40 -1.97 -13.25 -4.52
CA MET A 40 -2.57 -12.23 -5.40
C MET A 40 -3.80 -11.53 -4.80
N PHE A 41 -4.32 -12.02 -3.67
CA PHE A 41 -5.55 -11.50 -3.06
C PHE A 41 -5.43 -10.06 -2.54
N CYS A 42 -4.21 -9.51 -2.41
CA CYS A 42 -4.00 -8.17 -1.91
C CYS A 42 -4.34 -7.08 -2.94
N ILE A 43 -4.22 -7.36 -4.24
CA ILE A 43 -4.32 -6.34 -5.30
C ILE A 43 -5.76 -5.81 -5.41
N VAL A 44 -6.75 -6.68 -5.32
CA VAL A 44 -8.17 -6.31 -5.48
C VAL A 44 -8.69 -5.44 -4.32
N PRO A 45 -8.49 -5.81 -3.03
CA PRO A 45 -8.84 -4.96 -1.89
C PRO A 45 -8.05 -3.66 -1.85
N LEU A 46 -6.76 -3.67 -2.22
CA LEU A 46 -5.93 -2.46 -2.28
C LEU A 46 -6.45 -1.49 -3.36
N ALA A 47 -6.72 -1.98 -4.57
CA ALA A 47 -7.31 -1.17 -5.63
C ALA A 47 -8.66 -0.59 -5.18
N LYS A 48 -9.53 -1.40 -4.58
CA LYS A 48 -10.83 -0.95 -4.05
C LYS A 48 -10.68 0.14 -2.98
N ALA A 49 -9.76 -0.04 -2.04
CA ALA A 49 -9.48 0.96 -1.01
C ALA A 49 -8.95 2.27 -1.60
N PHE A 50 -8.06 2.17 -2.60
CA PHE A 50 -7.54 3.33 -3.31
C PHE A 50 -8.63 4.11 -4.04
N PHE A 51 -9.47 3.41 -4.82
CA PHE A 51 -10.59 4.04 -5.54
C PHE A 51 -11.61 4.69 -4.60
N ASN A 52 -11.95 4.04 -3.49
CA ASN A 52 -12.84 4.61 -2.49
C ASN A 52 -12.25 5.88 -1.86
N THR A 53 -10.95 5.86 -1.55
CA THR A 53 -10.26 7.02 -0.98
C THR A 53 -10.23 8.19 -1.96
N ALA A 54 -9.93 7.92 -3.23
CA ALA A 54 -9.95 8.93 -4.29
C ALA A 54 -11.35 9.54 -4.49
N SER A 55 -12.40 8.70 -4.54
CA SER A 55 -13.79 9.16 -4.68
C SER A 55 -14.23 10.03 -3.49
N ASN A 56 -13.89 9.62 -2.27
CA ASN A 56 -14.18 10.40 -1.06
C ASN A 56 -13.44 11.75 -1.06
N SER A 57 -12.21 11.80 -1.54
CA SER A 57 -11.44 13.05 -1.69
C SER A 57 -12.11 14.02 -2.66
N ILE A 58 -12.58 13.55 -3.81
CA ILE A 58 -13.29 14.37 -4.81
C ILE A 58 -14.61 14.89 -4.22
N ASN A 59 -15.39 14.03 -3.58
CA ASN A 59 -16.65 14.44 -2.94
C ASN A 59 -16.43 15.46 -1.82
N PHE A 60 -15.34 15.34 -1.06
CA PHE A 60 -14.97 16.31 -0.04
C PHE A 60 -14.58 17.65 -0.65
N ALA A 61 -13.74 17.66 -1.70
CA ALA A 61 -13.34 18.88 -2.40
C ALA A 61 -14.53 19.59 -3.04
N ALA A 62 -15.42 18.86 -3.72
CA ALA A 62 -16.63 19.41 -4.32
C ALA A 62 -17.60 19.98 -3.27
N ARG A 63 -17.78 19.30 -2.14
CA ARG A 63 -18.60 19.84 -1.03
C ARG A 63 -17.95 21.05 -0.37
N SER A 64 -16.63 21.09 -0.30
CA SER A 64 -15.90 22.25 0.23
C SER A 64 -16.03 23.47 -0.67
N THR A 65 -15.87 23.30 -2.00
CA THR A 65 -16.05 24.38 -2.97
C THR A 65 -17.49 24.88 -3.02
N VAL A 66 -18.49 23.99 -2.91
CA VAL A 66 -19.90 24.38 -2.82
C VAL A 66 -20.17 25.14 -1.51
N LYS A 67 -19.67 24.69 -0.36
CA LYS A 67 -19.83 25.40 0.92
C LYS A 67 -19.13 26.77 0.94
N VAL A 68 -17.98 26.88 0.28
CA VAL A 68 -17.25 28.13 0.07
C VAL A 68 -18.01 29.07 -0.86
N LEU A 69 -18.66 28.52 -1.89
CA LEU A 69 -19.50 29.27 -2.83
C LEU A 69 -20.83 29.71 -2.21
N GLU A 70 -21.41 28.92 -1.31
CA GLU A 70 -22.67 29.24 -0.59
C GLU A 70 -22.48 30.32 0.48
N LYS A 71 -21.26 30.53 0.99
CA LYS A 71 -20.95 31.58 1.98
C LYS A 71 -19.75 32.45 1.57
N PRO A 72 -19.86 33.23 0.48
CA PRO A 72 -18.76 34.07 -0.01
C PRO A 72 -18.49 35.29 0.89
N GLU A 73 -19.46 35.70 1.73
CA GLU A 73 -19.32 36.90 2.58
C GLU A 73 -18.40 36.72 3.80
N VAL A 74 -18.04 35.49 4.16
CA VAL A 74 -17.15 35.20 5.31
C VAL A 74 -15.68 35.14 4.90
N LEU A 75 -15.39 35.11 3.59
CA LEU A 75 -14.05 34.94 3.06
C LEU A 75 -13.57 36.26 2.47
N CYS A 76 -13.05 37.15 3.31
CA CYS A 76 -12.31 38.31 2.82
C CYS A 76 -11.13 37.77 1.96
N PRO A 77 -11.13 37.95 0.63
CA PRO A 77 -10.19 37.25 -0.25
C PRO A 77 -8.72 37.58 0.05
N LYS A 78 -8.48 38.76 0.64
CA LYS A 78 -7.16 39.24 1.04
C LYS A 78 -6.59 38.48 2.24
N GLU A 79 -7.42 38.15 3.24
CA GLU A 79 -6.98 37.42 4.44
C GLU A 79 -6.73 35.95 4.12
N LEU A 80 -7.59 35.34 3.30
CA LEU A 80 -7.44 33.97 2.85
C LEU A 80 -6.17 33.81 2.00
N GLN A 81 -5.93 34.74 1.08
CA GLN A 81 -4.73 34.74 0.25
C GLN A 81 -3.44 34.93 1.09
N ALA A 82 -3.48 35.79 2.11
CA ALA A 82 -2.35 36.00 3.02
C ALA A 82 -2.06 34.73 3.84
N SER A 83 -3.10 34.13 4.44
CA SER A 83 -2.98 32.88 5.20
C SER A 83 -2.44 31.72 4.36
N LEU A 84 -2.93 31.57 3.12
CA LEU A 84 -2.48 30.52 2.22
C LEU A 84 -1.02 30.72 1.77
N LYS A 85 -0.63 31.97 1.49
CA LYS A 85 0.78 32.31 1.19
C LYS A 85 1.72 32.01 2.37
N ASP A 86 1.31 32.32 3.60
CA ASP A 86 2.12 32.06 4.78
C ASP A 86 2.22 30.56 5.11
N GLN A 87 1.13 29.80 4.90
CA GLN A 87 1.14 28.34 5.02
C GLN A 87 2.08 27.71 3.97
N LEU A 88 2.00 28.14 2.71
CA LEU A 88 2.89 27.66 1.64
C LEU A 88 4.35 27.99 1.92
N ARG A 89 4.65 29.20 2.39
CA ARG A 89 6.02 29.58 2.80
C ARG A 89 6.52 28.70 3.94
N THR A 90 5.70 28.42 4.94
CA THR A 90 6.04 27.53 6.06
C THR A 90 6.36 26.11 5.58
N ILE A 91 5.54 25.57 4.67
CA ILE A 91 5.76 24.24 4.09
C ILE A 91 7.04 24.21 3.27
N ILE A 92 7.26 25.19 2.39
CA ILE A 92 8.49 25.29 1.57
C ILE A 92 9.72 25.37 2.46
N ASN A 93 9.69 26.19 3.52
CA ASN A 93 10.79 26.33 4.47
C ASN A 93 11.02 25.04 5.29
N SER A 94 9.97 24.27 5.57
CA SER A 94 10.08 22.97 6.25
C SER A 94 10.70 21.91 5.34
N ILE A 95 10.41 21.93 4.04
CA ILE A 95 10.96 21.01 3.05
C ILE A 95 12.41 21.38 2.71
N GLN A 96 12.75 22.68 2.68
CA GLN A 96 14.12 23.16 2.52
C GLN A 96 15.01 22.96 3.76
N LYS A 97 14.42 22.61 4.92
CA LYS A 97 15.16 22.09 6.07
C LYS A 97 14.99 20.57 6.17
N PRO A 98 15.51 19.75 5.23
CA PRO A 98 15.78 18.37 5.58
C PRO A 98 16.90 18.42 6.62
N GLN A 99 16.57 18.06 7.85
CA GLN A 99 17.55 17.89 8.93
C GLN A 99 18.59 16.87 8.46
N LEU A 100 19.73 17.36 7.95
CA LEU A 100 20.98 16.64 7.95
C LEU A 100 21.41 16.51 9.42
N LYS A 101 21.08 15.39 10.03
CA LYS A 101 21.77 14.90 11.22
C LYS A 101 21.74 13.38 11.23
#